data_AF-A0A2I5T7W5-F1
#
_entry.id   AF-A0A2I5T7W5-F1
#
_cell.length_a   1.000
_cell.length_b   1.000
_cell.length_c   1.000
_cell.angle_alpha   90.00
_cell.angle_beta   90.00
_cell.angle_gamma   90.00
#
_symmetry.space_group_name_H-M   'P 1'
#
loop_
_entity.id
_entity.type
_entity.pdbx_description
1 polymer ?
#
loop_
_entity_poly.entity_id
_entity_poly.type
_entity_poly.pdbx_seq_one_letter_code
_entity_poly.pdbx_strand_id
1 'polypeptide(L)'
;MIDSIKKLEHDLTSALINKNNQSDLNISDVAENYERYISDFKLAVELLGKTVEEDDKIAIQCALTRVRIASLNLSNIYQDIIDDVVLINKSDSWPAIPDGYQIPEHYNHSKK
;
A
#
# COMPACT_ATOMS: atom_id res chain seq x y z
N MET A 1 6.70 6.14 5.49
CA MET A 1 5.75 5.31 4.73
C MET A 1 4.81 6.18 3.90
N ILE A 2 4.07 7.12 4.51
CA ILE A 2 3.16 8.00 3.76
C ILE A 2 3.84 8.78 2.64
N ASP A 3 5.02 9.36 2.89
CA ASP A 3 5.78 10.07 1.85
C ASP A 3 6.23 9.15 0.71
N SER A 4 6.52 7.88 1.02
CA SER A 4 6.84 6.85 0.03
C SER A 4 5.64 6.50 -0.83
N ILE A 5 4.44 6.43 -0.23
CA ILE A 5 3.18 6.17 -0.96
C ILE A 5 2.85 7.35 -1.87
N LYS A 6 2.93 8.59 -1.39
CA LYS A 6 2.69 9.80 -2.21
C LYS A 6 3.69 9.92 -3.35
N LYS A 7 4.96 9.59 -3.09
CA LYS A 7 5.98 9.53 -4.14
C LYS A 7 5.65 8.44 -5.16
N LEU A 8 5.25 7.26 -4.70
CA LEU A 8 4.85 6.16 -5.59
C LEU A 8 3.66 6.56 -6.45
N GLU A 9 2.62 7.17 -5.89
CA GLU A 9 1.46 7.70 -6.63
C GLU A 9 1.90 8.62 -7.78
N HIS A 10 2.77 9.57 -7.48
CA HIS A 10 3.35 10.47 -8.47
C HIS A 10 4.14 9.72 -9.55
N ASP A 11 4.98 8.76 -9.15
CA ASP A 11 5.84 8.00 -10.06
C ASP A 11 5.03 7.06 -10.96
N LEU A 12 3.99 6.40 -10.43
CA LEU A 12 3.06 5.56 -11.20
C LEU A 12 2.22 6.39 -12.17
N THR A 13 1.72 7.54 -11.74
CA THR A 13 1.00 8.48 -12.62
C THR A 13 1.89 8.98 -13.75
N SER A 14 3.17 9.21 -13.48
CA SER A 14 4.16 9.63 -14.48
C SER A 14 4.52 8.50 -15.44
N ALA A 15 4.57 7.26 -14.96
CA ALA A 15 4.85 6.07 -15.76
C ALA A 15 3.66 5.61 -16.62
N LEU A 16 2.46 6.15 -16.39
CA LEU A 16 1.27 5.82 -17.18
C LEU A 16 1.35 6.44 -18.58
N ILE A 17 1.72 5.63 -19.57
CA ILE A 17 2.03 6.07 -20.95
C ILE A 17 0.78 6.58 -21.72
N ASN A 18 -0.44 6.17 -21.34
CA ASN A 18 -1.68 6.57 -22.00
C ASN A 18 -2.63 7.32 -21.05
N LYS A 19 -2.64 8.66 -21.13
CA LYS A 19 -3.50 9.55 -20.31
C LYS A 19 -5.01 9.41 -20.53
N ASN A 20 -5.45 8.65 -21.53
CA ASN A 20 -6.89 8.47 -21.78
C ASN A 20 -7.61 7.59 -20.74
N ASN A 21 -6.85 6.88 -19.89
CA ASN A 21 -7.38 6.02 -18.80
C ASN A 21 -6.89 6.49 -17.42
N GLN A 22 -6.67 7.79 -17.24
CA GLN A 22 -6.19 8.38 -15.97
C GLN A 22 -7.14 8.16 -14.78
N SER A 23 -8.33 7.57 -15.01
CA SER A 23 -9.41 7.43 -14.02
C SER A 23 -9.35 6.19 -13.12
N ASP A 24 -8.43 5.24 -13.34
CA ASP A 24 -8.59 3.89 -12.78
C ASP A 24 -7.43 3.40 -11.89
N LEU A 25 -6.48 4.27 -11.50
CA LEU A 25 -5.45 3.86 -10.53
C LEU A 25 -6.03 3.85 -9.12
N ASN A 26 -5.93 2.72 -8.42
CA ASN A 26 -6.40 2.58 -7.05
C ASN A 26 -5.57 3.39 -6.06
N ILE A 27 -4.34 3.80 -6.42
CA ILE A 27 -3.39 4.46 -5.53
C ILE A 27 -3.78 5.89 -5.11
N SER A 28 -4.72 6.55 -5.80
CA SER A 28 -5.07 7.97 -5.53
C SER A 28 -5.53 8.23 -4.09
N ASP A 29 -6.20 7.25 -3.47
CA ASP A 29 -6.73 7.38 -2.10
C ASP A 29 -5.88 6.61 -1.07
N VAL A 30 -4.86 5.87 -1.51
CA VAL A 30 -4.05 4.96 -0.68
C VAL A 30 -3.31 5.73 0.42
N ALA A 31 -2.82 6.93 0.12
CA ALA A 31 -2.12 7.76 1.10
C ALA A 31 -3.03 8.13 2.30
N GLU A 32 -4.20 8.68 2.03
CA GLU A 32 -5.17 9.07 3.07
C GLU A 32 -5.71 7.83 3.80
N ASN A 33 -6.03 6.78 3.06
CA ASN A 33 -6.53 5.52 3.63
C ASN A 33 -5.50 4.84 4.54
N TYR A 34 -4.21 4.94 4.22
CA TYR A 34 -3.13 4.36 5.03
C TYR A 34 -3.07 4.96 6.43
N GLU A 35 -3.13 6.29 6.55
CA GLU A 35 -3.08 6.96 7.86
C GLU A 35 -4.29 6.59 8.73
N ARG A 36 -5.47 6.50 8.13
CA ARG A 36 -6.68 6.04 8.82
C ARG A 36 -6.54 4.59 9.28
N TYR A 37 -6.20 3.66 8.38
CA TYR A 37 -6.16 2.23 8.72
C TYR A 37 -5.02 1.88 9.67
N ILE A 38 -3.88 2.56 9.62
CA ILE A 38 -2.81 2.33 10.61
C ILE A 38 -3.20 2.87 11.98
N SER A 39 -3.97 3.95 12.05
CA SER A 39 -4.53 4.47 13.30
C SER A 39 -5.54 3.47 13.89
N ASP A 40 -6.48 2.98 13.08
CA ASP A 40 -7.46 1.96 13.49
C ASP A 40 -6.78 0.69 13.99
N PHE A 41 -5.72 0.23 13.31
CA PHE A 41 -4.95 -0.93 13.72
C PHE A 41 -4.29 -0.72 15.10
N LYS A 42 -3.64 0.43 15.31
CA LYS A 42 -3.03 0.77 16.61
C LYS A 42 -4.05 0.79 17.74
N LEU A 43 -5.21 1.43 17.52
CA LEU A 43 -6.29 1.48 18.50
C LEU A 43 -6.86 0.09 18.81
N ALA A 44 -7.01 -0.77 17.79
CA ALA A 44 -7.47 -2.14 17.98
C ALA A 44 -6.47 -3.00 18.78
N VAL A 45 -5.17 -2.81 18.55
CA VAL A 45 -4.11 -3.49 19.32
C VAL A 45 -4.09 -3.00 20.77
N GLU A 46 -4.21 -1.69 21.01
CA GLU A 46 -4.29 -1.13 22.35
C GLU A 46 -5.51 -1.67 23.11
N LEU A 47 -6.67 -1.71 22.45
CA LEU A 47 -7.88 -2.29 23.02
C LEU A 47 -7.66 -3.77 23.38
N LEU A 48 -7.04 -4.54 22.50
CA LEU A 48 -6.75 -5.95 22.78
C LEU A 48 -5.85 -6.11 24.02
N GLY A 49 -4.82 -5.26 24.17
CA GLY A 49 -3.98 -5.26 25.36
C GLY A 49 -4.78 -5.08 26.65
N LYS A 50 -5.63 -4.04 26.69
CA LYS A 50 -6.48 -3.74 27.84
C LYS A 50 -7.46 -4.87 28.17
N THR A 51 -8.11 -5.45 27.15
CA THR A 51 -9.09 -6.52 27.39
C THR A 51 -8.43 -7.82 27.84
N VAL A 52 -7.19 -8.07 27.41
CA VAL A 52 -6.36 -9.19 27.91
C VAL A 52 -5.96 -8.98 29.36
N GLU A 53 -5.55 -7.76 29.75
CA GLU A 53 -5.18 -7.43 31.13
C GLU A 53 -6.35 -7.63 32.12
N GLU A 54 -7.57 -7.28 31.70
CA GLU A 54 -8.79 -7.41 32.51
C GLU A 54 -9.44 -8.82 32.46
N ASP A 55 -8.86 -9.75 31.69
CA ASP A 55 -9.37 -11.11 31.44
C ASP A 55 -10.83 -11.18 30.89
N ASP A 56 -11.35 -10.10 30.30
CA ASP A 56 -12.69 -10.06 29.73
C ASP A 56 -12.74 -10.80 28.39
N LYS A 57 -13.14 -12.08 28.43
CA LYS A 57 -13.16 -12.96 27.26
C LYS A 57 -14.07 -12.48 26.13
N ILE A 58 -15.17 -11.81 26.45
CA ILE A 58 -16.09 -11.28 25.42
C ILE A 58 -15.43 -10.07 24.76
N ALA A 59 -14.88 -9.15 25.55
CA ALA A 59 -14.20 -7.98 25.01
C ALA A 59 -12.93 -8.35 24.23
N ILE A 60 -12.20 -9.41 24.63
CA ILE A 60 -11.08 -9.98 23.86
C ILE A 60 -11.55 -10.42 22.47
N GLN A 61 -12.65 -11.18 22.34
CA GLN A 61 -13.17 -11.60 21.03
C GLN A 61 -13.53 -10.41 20.14
N CYS A 62 -14.14 -9.37 20.73
CA CYS A 62 -14.44 -8.13 20.02
C CYS A 62 -13.16 -7.40 19.56
N ALA A 63 -12.15 -7.32 20.42
CA ALA A 63 -10.87 -6.68 20.10
C ALA A 63 -10.11 -7.43 19.00
N LEU A 64 -10.05 -8.76 19.06
CA LEU A 64 -9.47 -9.60 18.01
C LEU A 64 -10.15 -9.39 16.65
N THR A 65 -11.48 -9.27 16.64
CA THR A 65 -12.23 -8.96 15.41
C THR A 65 -11.83 -7.61 14.83
N ARG A 66 -11.65 -6.59 15.69
CA ARG A 66 -11.19 -5.26 15.24
C ARG A 66 -9.77 -5.29 14.69
N VAL A 67 -8.86 -6.01 15.35
CA VAL A 67 -7.48 -6.21 14.85
C VAL A 67 -7.51 -6.85 13.47
N ARG A 68 -8.31 -7.91 13.28
CA ARG A 68 -8.48 -8.56 11.98
C ARG A 68 -8.98 -7.58 10.91
N ILE A 69 -10.02 -6.80 11.19
CA ILE A 69 -10.60 -5.85 10.22
C ILE A 69 -9.55 -4.80 9.82
N ALA A 70 -8.89 -4.16 10.80
CA ALA A 70 -7.88 -3.15 10.51
C ALA A 70 -6.68 -3.74 9.75
N SER A 71 -6.28 -4.97 10.06
CA SER A 71 -5.23 -5.69 9.33
C SER A 71 -5.63 -5.93 7.87
N LEU A 72 -6.87 -6.37 7.62
CA LEU A 72 -7.36 -6.59 6.25
C LEU A 72 -7.39 -5.29 5.45
N ASN A 73 -7.81 -4.18 6.06
CA ASN A 73 -7.81 -2.87 5.41
C ASN A 73 -6.38 -2.43 5.02
N LEU A 74 -5.39 -2.66 5.90
CA LEU A 74 -3.98 -2.42 5.59
C LEU A 74 -3.48 -3.35 4.47
N SER A 75 -3.89 -4.62 4.45
CA SER A 75 -3.53 -5.55 3.37
C SER A 75 -4.10 -5.11 2.02
N ASN A 76 -5.33 -4.59 1.99
CA ASN A 76 -5.97 -4.12 0.76
C ASN A 76 -5.20 -2.95 0.13
N ILE A 77 -4.63 -2.03 0.92
CA ILE A 77 -3.73 -0.97 0.42
C ILE A 77 -2.57 -1.56 -0.38
N TYR A 78 -1.93 -2.62 0.12
CA TYR A 78 -0.84 -3.26 -0.61
C TYR A 78 -1.33 -3.95 -1.88
N GLN A 79 -2.54 -4.52 -1.86
CA GLN A 79 -3.16 -5.10 -3.05
C GLN A 79 -3.45 -4.04 -4.11
N ASP A 80 -4.01 -2.90 -3.72
CA ASP A 80 -4.29 -1.76 -4.60
C ASP A 80 -3.01 -1.28 -5.30
N ILE A 81 -1.91 -1.16 -4.54
CA ILE A 81 -0.59 -0.81 -5.09
C ILE A 81 -0.09 -1.88 -6.08
N ILE A 82 -0.24 -3.17 -5.74
CA ILE A 82 0.19 -4.27 -6.62
C ILE A 82 -0.59 -4.24 -7.92
N ASP A 83 -1.91 -4.06 -7.85
CA ASP A 83 -2.79 -4.05 -9.01
C ASP A 83 -2.40 -2.92 -9.99
N ASP A 84 -2.13 -1.72 -9.46
CA ASP A 84 -1.67 -0.57 -10.27
C ASP A 84 -0.30 -0.80 -10.91
N VAL A 85 0.66 -1.33 -10.15
CA VAL A 85 2.00 -1.65 -10.67
C VAL A 85 1.92 -2.69 -11.79
N VAL A 86 1.11 -3.73 -11.60
CA VAL A 86 0.89 -4.78 -12.60
C VAL A 86 0.18 -4.22 -13.83
N LEU A 87 -0.82 -3.36 -13.65
CA LEU A 87 -1.54 -2.70 -14.74
C LEU A 87 -0.57 -1.89 -15.61
N ILE A 88 0.25 -1.04 -14.98
CA ILE A 88 1.23 -0.23 -15.70
C ILE A 88 2.26 -1.11 -16.42
N ASN A 89 2.79 -2.12 -15.75
CA ASN A 89 3.83 -3.00 -16.32
C ASN A 89 3.33 -3.90 -17.46
N LYS A 90 2.01 -4.12 -17.57
CA LYS A 90 1.39 -4.87 -18.68
C LYS A 90 1.18 -4.05 -19.95
N SER A 91 1.52 -2.76 -19.97
CA SER A 91 1.34 -1.95 -21.17
C SER A 91 2.16 -2.49 -22.35
N ASP A 92 1.50 -2.71 -23.50
CA ASP A 92 2.14 -3.12 -24.76
C ASP A 92 3.15 -2.09 -25.30
N SER A 93 3.21 -0.90 -24.70
CA SER A 93 4.15 0.15 -25.07
C SER A 93 5.55 -0.04 -24.47
N TRP A 94 5.71 -0.91 -23.47
CA TRP A 94 7.02 -1.21 -22.90
C TRP A 94 7.85 -2.12 -23.82
N PRO A 95 9.16 -1.87 -23.97
CA PRO A 95 10.03 -2.78 -24.70
C PRO A 95 10.21 -4.10 -23.91
N ALA A 96 10.52 -5.18 -24.63
CA ALA A 96 10.99 -6.40 -23.99
C ALA A 96 12.29 -6.14 -23.23
N ILE A 97 12.46 -6.74 -22.06
CA ILE A 97 13.70 -6.66 -21.28
C ILE A 97 14.76 -7.53 -22.00
N PRO A 98 15.90 -6.97 -22.44
CA PRO A 98 16.95 -7.75 -23.10
C PRO A 98 17.60 -8.78 -22.16
N ASP A 99 18.07 -9.89 -22.74
CA ASP A 99 18.86 -10.88 -22.00
C ASP A 99 20.11 -10.24 -21.39
N GLY A 100 20.33 -10.48 -20.10
CA GLY A 100 21.47 -9.92 -19.36
C GLY A 100 21.37 -8.42 -19.07
N TYR A 101 20.21 -7.78 -19.29
CA TYR A 101 20.01 -6.39 -18.89
C TYR A 101 20.24 -6.21 -17.37
N GLN A 102 21.07 -5.24 -17.03
CA GLN A 102 21.32 -4.80 -15.65
C GLN A 102 20.82 -3.37 -15.50
N ILE A 103 20.16 -3.08 -14.38
CA ILE A 103 19.79 -1.70 -14.03
C ILE A 103 21.08 -0.88 -13.94
N PRO A 104 21.19 0.24 -14.67
CA PRO A 104 22.40 1.06 -14.63
C PRO A 104 22.76 1.55 -13.21
N GLU A 105 24.04 1.42 -12.83
CA GLU A 105 24.52 1.74 -11.47
C GLU A 105 24.20 3.16 -11.00
N HIS A 106 24.13 4.13 -11.92
CA HIS A 106 23.85 5.52 -11.57
C HIS A 106 22.44 5.74 -10.97
N TYR A 107 21.53 4.77 -11.11
CA TYR A 107 20.22 4.79 -10.44
C TYR A 107 20.29 4.31 -8.97
N ASN A 108 21.36 3.61 -8.56
CA ASN A 108 21.50 3.08 -7.19
C ASN A 108 21.91 4.14 -6.15
N HIS A 109 22.24 5.36 -6.59
CA HIS A 109 22.64 6.44 -5.69
C HIS A 109 21.57 7.51 -5.63
N SER A 110 20.90 7.63 -4.48
CA SER A 110 20.15 8.84 -4.16
C SER A 110 21.13 10.02 -4.14
N LYS A 111 20.99 10.99 -5.05
CA LYS A 111 21.71 12.26 -4.93
C LYS A 111 21.39 12.82 -3.54
N LYS A 112 22.44 12.99 -2.72
CA LYS A 112 22.37 13.63 -1.41
C LYS A 112 21.80 15.04 -1.51
#